data_AF-A0A1V5MWM0-F1
#
_entry.id   AF-A0A1V5MWM0-F1
#
_cell.length_a   1.000
_cell.length_b   1.000
_cell.length_c   1.000
_cell.angle_alpha   90.00
_cell.angle_beta   90.00
_cell.angle_gamma   90.00
#
_symmetry.space_group_name_H-M   'P 1'
#
loop_
_entity.id
_entity.type
_entity.pdbx_description
1 polymer ?
#
loop_
_entity_poly.entity_id
_entity_poly.type
_entity_poly.pdbx_seq_one_letter_code
_entity_poly.pdbx_strand_id
1 'polypeptide(L)'
;MWVDIPGVLGRGYRTFLYNHIAQLQPDIVIMMNSGFGDGIQYDVSYAWPSDLVAIERGVPPEVGYPKYRTIEGKEYYLPGEVCDPIGENWFFVPGDKPRPDEELLNILQSCRNRGVNLLLDVPPDKHGLIPEETVQALLRLRKNAAL
;
A
#
# COMPACT_ATOMS: atom_id res chain seq x y z
N MET A 1 4.70 -5.79 8.63
CA MET A 1 4.24 -4.74 9.56
C MET A 1 4.01 -3.47 8.78
N TRP A 2 2.84 -2.87 8.92
CA TRP A 2 2.46 -1.64 8.25
C TRP A 2 2.26 -0.55 9.31
N VAL A 3 3.19 0.40 9.38
CA VAL A 3 3.19 1.48 10.38
C VAL A 3 2.63 2.74 9.74
N ASP A 4 1.42 3.11 10.16
CA ASP A 4 0.76 4.31 9.64
C ASP A 4 1.28 5.59 10.28
N ILE A 5 1.23 6.69 9.53
CA ILE A 5 1.61 8.05 9.94
C ILE A 5 2.99 8.05 10.68
N PRO A 6 4.05 7.49 10.08
CA PRO A 6 5.34 7.29 10.76
C PRO A 6 6.03 8.62 11.16
N GLY A 7 5.59 9.74 10.60
CA GLY A 7 6.06 11.08 10.95
C GLY A 7 5.94 11.40 12.45
N VAL A 8 4.90 10.92 13.15
CA VAL A 8 4.69 11.25 14.58
C VAL A 8 5.73 10.64 15.51
N LEU A 9 6.40 9.58 15.07
CA LEU A 9 7.39 8.84 15.87
C LEU A 9 8.75 9.54 15.92
N GLY A 10 9.06 10.37 14.92
CA GLY A 10 10.40 10.91 14.71
C GLY A 10 11.43 9.85 14.31
N ARG A 11 12.54 10.27 13.71
CA ARG A 11 13.51 9.36 13.07
C ARG A 11 14.17 8.37 14.04
N GLY A 12 14.53 8.83 15.23
CA GLY A 12 15.18 7.98 16.24
C GLY A 12 14.30 6.82 16.67
N TYR A 13 13.03 7.10 17.00
CA TYR A 13 12.10 6.06 17.42
C TYR A 13 11.71 5.13 16.28
N ARG A 14 11.54 5.62 15.04
CA ARG A 14 11.33 4.74 13.88
C ARG A 14 12.46 3.75 13.68
N THR A 15 13.71 4.22 13.82
CA THR A 15 14.88 3.35 13.70
C THR A 15 14.90 2.28 14.80
N PHE A 16 14.64 2.68 16.05
CA PHE A 16 14.50 1.74 17.17
C PHE A 16 13.38 0.72 16.90
N LEU A 17 12.19 1.17 16.50
CA LEU A 17 11.01 0.35 16.27
C LEU A 17 11.26 -0.66 15.14
N TYR A 18 11.80 -0.22 14.00
CA TYR A 18 12.16 -1.10 12.89
C TYR A 18 13.12 -2.20 13.35
N ASN A 19 14.23 -1.82 14.02
CA ASN A 19 15.22 -2.79 14.50
C ASN A 19 14.63 -3.76 15.53
N HIS A 20 13.77 -3.27 16.41
CA HIS A 20 13.13 -4.10 17.42
C HIS A 20 12.16 -5.12 16.80
N ILE A 21 11.34 -4.69 15.84
CA ILE A 21 10.44 -5.58 15.10
C ILE A 21 11.24 -6.64 14.33
N ALA A 22 12.28 -6.21 13.60
CA ALA A 22 13.14 -7.11 12.82
C ALA A 22 13.89 -8.10 13.72
N GLN A 23 14.28 -7.70 14.94
CA GLN A 23 14.90 -8.62 15.91
C GLN A 23 13.91 -9.71 16.37
N LEU A 24 12.64 -9.36 16.57
CA LEU A 24 11.62 -10.30 17.04
C LEU A 24 11.14 -11.25 15.94
N GLN A 25 11.09 -10.79 14.70
CA GLN A 25 10.63 -11.54 13.53
C GLN A 25 11.55 -11.23 12.34
N PRO A 26 12.68 -11.93 12.18
CA PRO A 26 13.70 -11.59 11.16
C PRO A 26 13.22 -11.61 9.70
N ASP A 27 12.19 -12.41 9.40
CA ASP A 27 11.64 -12.53 8.04
C ASP A 27 10.48 -11.57 7.77
N ILE A 28 10.15 -10.69 8.73
CA ILE A 28 9.06 -9.72 8.55
C ILE A 28 9.47 -8.61 7.58
N VAL A 29 8.52 -8.19 6.73
CA VAL A 29 8.63 -7.01 5.89
C VAL A 29 7.97 -5.83 6.59
N ILE A 30 8.66 -4.71 6.75
CA ILE A 30 8.24 -3.53 7.51
C ILE A 30 8.09 -2.35 6.55
N MET A 31 6.89 -1.75 6.52
CA MET A 31 6.63 -0.50 5.84
C MET A 31 6.29 0.59 6.86
N MET A 32 6.98 1.72 6.77
CA MET A 32 6.49 3.00 7.26
C MET A 32 5.73 3.66 6.11
N ASN A 33 4.43 3.94 6.29
CA ASN A 33 3.60 4.53 5.23
C ASN A 33 4.20 5.85 4.74
N SER A 34 4.65 5.89 3.49
CA SER A 34 5.20 7.09 2.85
C SER A 34 4.13 8.04 2.31
N GLY A 35 2.86 7.66 2.37
CA GLY A 35 1.71 8.47 1.99
C GLY A 35 1.47 8.54 0.49
N PHE A 36 0.84 9.64 0.08
CA PHE A 36 0.35 9.87 -1.28
C PHE A 36 1.48 10.05 -2.31
N GLY A 37 1.19 9.67 -3.55
CA GLY A 37 2.03 9.95 -4.71
C GLY A 37 2.17 8.74 -5.64
N ASP A 38 3.13 8.80 -6.56
CA ASP A 38 3.50 7.70 -7.47
C ASP A 38 4.60 6.80 -6.87
N GLY A 39 5.04 7.13 -5.65
CA GLY A 39 6.13 6.47 -4.93
C GLY A 39 7.52 6.79 -5.47
N ILE A 40 7.71 7.69 -6.45
CA ILE A 40 9.04 8.10 -6.97
C ILE A 40 9.77 8.98 -5.98
N GLN A 41 9.08 9.97 -5.42
CA GLN A 41 9.65 10.76 -4.33
C GLN A 41 9.50 9.97 -3.03
N TYR A 42 10.60 9.78 -2.31
CA TYR A 42 10.61 9.08 -1.03
C TYR A 42 11.23 9.99 0.02
N ASP A 43 10.39 10.48 0.94
CA ASP A 43 10.85 11.34 2.03
C ASP A 43 11.53 10.48 3.12
N VAL A 44 12.85 10.43 3.03
CA VAL A 44 13.72 9.74 4.00
C VAL A 44 13.52 10.30 5.42
N SER A 45 13.26 11.60 5.56
CA SER A 45 13.05 12.23 6.87
C SER A 45 11.72 11.84 7.51
N TYR A 46 10.75 11.42 6.71
CA TYR A 46 9.40 11.05 7.14
C TYR A 46 9.23 9.54 7.34
N ALA A 47 9.63 8.73 6.37
CA ALA A 47 9.30 7.30 6.31
C ALA A 47 10.49 6.33 6.47
N TRP A 48 11.75 6.80 6.52
CA TRP A 48 12.87 5.87 6.74
C TRP A 48 13.00 5.46 8.23
N PRO A 49 13.34 4.19 8.55
CA PRO A 49 13.61 3.04 7.66
C PRO A 49 12.38 2.19 7.26
N SER A 50 12.39 1.66 6.03
CA SER A 50 11.37 0.76 5.46
C SER A 50 12.00 -0.29 4.51
N ASP A 51 11.29 -1.40 4.30
CA ASP A 51 11.64 -2.46 3.34
C ASP A 51 10.96 -2.28 1.97
N LEU A 52 9.91 -1.46 1.91
CA LEU A 52 9.12 -1.16 0.71
C LEU A 52 8.46 0.23 0.85
N VAL A 53 7.95 0.75 -0.27
CA VAL A 53 7.36 2.09 -0.38
C VAL A 53 5.85 2.00 -0.58
N ALA A 54 5.10 2.73 0.24
CA ALA A 54 3.66 2.88 0.08
C ALA A 54 3.36 3.89 -1.03
N ILE A 55 2.40 3.55 -1.87
CA ILE A 55 1.85 4.41 -2.93
C ILE A 55 0.37 4.59 -2.60
N GLU A 56 0.08 5.47 -1.65
CA GLU A 56 -1.28 5.64 -1.11
C GLU A 56 -2.18 6.40 -2.11
N ARG A 57 -3.30 5.78 -2.50
CA ARG A 57 -4.30 6.34 -3.44
C ARG A 57 -3.67 6.91 -4.71
N GLY A 58 -2.54 6.33 -5.11
CA GLY A 58 -1.73 6.77 -6.22
C GLY A 58 -1.59 5.70 -7.27
N VAL A 59 -1.01 6.08 -8.40
CA VAL A 59 -0.69 5.16 -9.48
C VAL A 59 0.82 5.21 -9.70
N PRO A 60 1.53 4.07 -9.73
CA PRO A 60 2.96 4.05 -10.01
C PRO A 60 3.23 4.60 -11.43
N PRO A 61 4.46 5.02 -11.78
CA PRO A 61 4.75 5.60 -13.09
C PRO A 61 4.47 4.64 -14.25
N GLU A 62 4.00 5.18 -15.39
CA GLU A 62 3.71 4.39 -16.60
C GLU A 62 4.95 3.68 -17.15
N VAL A 63 6.12 4.29 -17.00
CA VAL A 63 7.42 3.73 -17.42
C VAL A 63 7.90 2.57 -16.54
N GLY A 64 7.17 2.23 -15.48
CA GLY A 64 7.52 1.22 -14.48
C GLY A 64 8.11 1.80 -13.20
N TYR A 65 7.99 1.05 -12.11
CA TYR A 65 8.45 1.50 -10.79
C TYR A 65 9.94 1.17 -10.54
N PRO A 66 10.79 2.17 -10.21
CA PRO A 66 12.19 1.95 -9.88
C PRO A 66 12.33 1.35 -8.48
N LYS A 67 12.82 0.10 -8.43
CA LYS A 67 12.93 -0.66 -7.18
C LYS A 67 14.24 -0.42 -6.43
N TYR A 68 15.20 0.29 -7.00
CA TYR A 68 16.49 0.59 -6.36
C TYR A 68 16.60 2.08 -6.07
N ARG A 69 17.06 2.41 -4.86
CA ARG A 69 17.19 3.79 -4.38
C ARG A 69 18.47 3.95 -3.59
N THR A 70 19.14 5.09 -3.78
CA THR A 70 20.25 5.48 -2.92
C THR A 70 19.72 6.32 -1.76
N ILE A 71 19.88 5.81 -0.54
CA ILE A 71 19.55 6.52 0.70
C ILE A 71 20.84 6.66 1.49
N GLU A 72 21.23 7.90 1.76
CA GLU A 72 22.40 8.24 2.60
C GLU A 72 23.70 7.54 2.13
N GLY A 73 23.89 7.50 0.81
CA GLY A 73 25.09 6.92 0.19
C GLY A 73 25.10 5.41 0.05
N LYS A 74 24.01 4.71 0.42
CA LYS A 74 23.86 3.27 0.23
C LYS A 74 22.67 2.95 -0.66
N GLU A 75 22.84 1.97 -1.54
CA GLU A 75 21.77 1.45 -2.39
C GLU A 75 20.91 0.44 -1.63
N TYR A 76 19.59 0.57 -1.77
CA TYR A 76 18.59 -0.32 -1.20
C TYR A 76 17.60 -0.75 -2.27
N TYR A 77 17.20 -2.02 -2.21
CA TYR A 77 16.04 -2.52 -2.95
C TYR A 77 14.77 -2.22 -2.15
N LEU A 78 13.93 -1.33 -2.68
CA LEU A 78 12.67 -0.87 -2.10
C LEU A 78 11.56 -1.02 -3.16
N PRO A 79 10.86 -2.18 -3.21
CA PRO A 79 9.71 -2.35 -4.09
C PRO A 79 8.54 -1.44 -3.65
N GLY A 80 7.60 -1.20 -4.56
CA GLY A 80 6.40 -0.42 -4.28
C GLY A 80 5.19 -1.30 -3.99
N GLU A 81 4.27 -0.79 -3.18
CA GLU A 81 2.93 -1.32 -2.96
C GLU A 81 1.92 -0.17 -3.03
N VAL A 82 0.97 -0.25 -3.96
CA VAL A 82 -0.19 0.63 -3.98
C VAL A 82 -1.15 0.18 -2.90
N CYS A 83 -1.62 1.12 -2.07
CA CYS A 83 -2.75 0.89 -1.18
C CYS A 83 -3.89 1.82 -1.59
N ASP A 84 -5.10 1.26 -1.71
CA ASP A 84 -6.29 2.01 -2.13
C ASP A 84 -7.55 1.33 -1.56
N PRO A 85 -8.58 2.05 -1.08
CA PRO A 85 -9.85 1.42 -0.74
C PRO A 85 -10.61 0.97 -1.98
N ILE A 86 -11.39 -0.10 -1.82
CA ILE A 86 -12.31 -0.57 -2.87
C ILE A 86 -13.40 0.46 -3.21
N GLY A 87 -13.81 1.27 -2.25
CA GLY A 87 -14.74 2.40 -2.41
C GLY A 87 -14.01 3.74 -2.30
N GLU A 88 -14.62 4.72 -1.64
CA GLU A 88 -13.99 6.01 -1.36
C GLU A 88 -13.23 6.03 -0.02
N ASN A 89 -13.69 5.27 0.98
CA ASN A 89 -13.21 5.33 2.36
C ASN A 89 -12.47 4.06 2.79
N TRP A 90 -11.46 4.23 3.66
CA TRP A 90 -10.71 3.14 4.30
C TRP A 90 -11.51 2.40 5.39
N PHE A 91 -12.54 3.06 5.92
CA PHE A 91 -13.40 2.53 6.98
C PHE A 91 -14.84 2.52 6.50
N PHE A 92 -15.66 1.69 7.15
CA PHE A 92 -17.04 1.52 6.74
C PHE A 92 -17.84 2.82 6.89
N VAL A 93 -18.30 3.34 5.76
CA VAL A 93 -19.24 4.46 5.66
C VAL A 93 -20.53 3.95 5.01
N PRO A 94 -21.70 4.07 5.66
CA PRO A 94 -22.96 3.64 5.06
C PRO A 94 -23.20 4.30 3.70
N GLY A 95 -23.39 3.48 2.67
CA GLY A 95 -23.62 3.95 1.30
C GLY A 95 -22.37 4.19 0.46
N ASP A 96 -21.16 4.00 1.02
CA ASP A 96 -19.93 3.96 0.24
C ASP A 96 -19.85 2.64 -0.52
N LYS A 97 -20.02 2.71 -1.84
CA LYS A 97 -20.09 1.55 -2.70
C LYS A 97 -18.71 1.25 -3.28
N PRO A 98 -18.41 -0.03 -3.60
CA PRO A 98 -17.26 -0.37 -4.42
C PRO A 98 -17.22 0.47 -5.71
N ARG A 99 -16.03 0.90 -6.10
CA ARG A 99 -15.76 1.56 -7.38
C ARG A 99 -16.19 0.67 -8.55
N PRO A 100 -16.46 1.26 -9.73
CA PRO A 100 -16.81 0.50 -10.93
C PRO A 100 -15.80 -0.62 -11.25
N ASP A 101 -16.29 -1.74 -11.78
CA ASP A 101 -15.46 -2.91 -12.11
C ASP A 101 -14.27 -2.57 -13.03
N GLU A 102 -14.48 -1.66 -14.00
CA GLU A 102 -13.44 -1.20 -14.93
C GLU A 102 -12.33 -0.42 -14.20
N GLU A 103 -12.69 0.39 -13.20
CA GLU A 103 -11.73 1.17 -12.42
C GLU A 103 -10.88 0.26 -11.54
N LEU A 104 -11.50 -0.67 -10.82
CA LEU A 104 -10.79 -1.66 -10.00
C LEU A 104 -9.85 -2.53 -10.85
N LEU A 105 -10.29 -2.92 -12.05
CA LEU A 105 -9.46 -3.66 -13.00
C LEU A 105 -8.26 -2.82 -13.46
N ASN A 106 -8.48 -1.54 -13.78
CA ASN A 106 -7.43 -0.63 -14.22
C ASN A 106 -6.38 -0.40 -13.12
N ILE A 107 -6.78 -0.28 -11.85
CA ILE A 107 -5.85 -0.16 -10.72
C ILE A 107 -4.98 -1.43 -10.63
N LEU A 108 -5.60 -2.61 -10.61
CA LEU A 108 -4.90 -3.88 -10.53
C LEU A 108 -3.93 -4.10 -11.71
N GLN A 109 -4.38 -3.84 -12.93
CA GLN A 109 -3.55 -3.99 -14.12
C GLN A 109 -2.41 -2.98 -14.14
N SER A 110 -2.64 -1.73 -13.73
CA SER A 110 -1.59 -0.72 -13.61
C SER A 110 -0.51 -1.16 -12.63
N CYS A 111 -0.88 -1.69 -11.47
CA CYS A 111 0.08 -2.21 -10.49
C CYS A 111 0.93 -3.35 -11.08
N ARG A 112 0.27 -4.35 -11.68
CA ARG A 112 0.95 -5.50 -12.30
C ARG A 112 1.90 -5.09 -13.43
N ASN A 113 1.42 -4.28 -14.36
CA ASN A 113 2.18 -3.87 -15.53
C ASN A 113 3.38 -2.99 -15.15
N ARG A 114 3.26 -2.22 -14.06
CA ARG A 114 4.30 -1.29 -13.59
C ARG A 114 5.19 -1.90 -12.50
N GLY A 115 4.96 -3.18 -12.16
CA GLY A 115 5.83 -3.99 -11.32
C GLY A 115 5.80 -3.63 -9.83
N VAL A 116 4.61 -3.31 -9.31
CA VAL A 116 4.34 -3.07 -7.89
C VAL A 116 3.20 -3.97 -7.39
N ASN A 117 3.11 -4.13 -6.08
CA ASN A 117 1.98 -4.83 -5.44
C ASN A 117 0.74 -3.93 -5.36
N LEU A 118 -0.42 -4.55 -5.19
CA LEU A 118 -1.67 -3.87 -4.82
C LEU A 118 -2.21 -4.46 -3.52
N LEU A 119 -2.40 -3.59 -2.52
CA LEU A 119 -3.18 -3.81 -1.31
C LEU A 119 -4.52 -3.09 -1.46
N LEU A 120 -5.57 -3.84 -1.82
CA LEU A 120 -6.93 -3.28 -1.96
C LEU A 120 -7.68 -3.43 -0.64
N ASP A 121 -7.99 -2.31 0.01
CA ASP A 121 -8.69 -2.28 1.29
C ASP A 121 -10.20 -2.54 1.15
N VAL A 122 -10.76 -3.27 2.12
CA VAL A 122 -12.17 -3.68 2.16
C VAL A 122 -12.72 -3.52 3.58
N PRO A 123 -13.46 -2.44 3.87
CA PRO A 123 -13.89 -2.18 5.24
C PRO A 123 -15.03 -3.12 5.66
N PRO A 124 -14.89 -3.85 6.79
CA PRO A 124 -16.02 -4.58 7.38
C PRO A 124 -17.05 -3.61 7.95
N ASP A 125 -18.32 -4.00 7.91
CA ASP A 125 -19.42 -3.26 8.50
C ASP A 125 -19.40 -3.27 10.04
N LYS A 126 -20.42 -2.66 10.66
CA LYS A 126 -20.56 -2.58 12.13
C LYS A 126 -20.82 -3.93 12.81
N HIS A 127 -21.07 -4.98 12.04
CA HIS A 127 -21.21 -6.36 12.51
C HIS A 127 -19.92 -7.16 12.32
N GLY A 128 -18.87 -6.55 11.76
CA GLY A 128 -17.60 -7.22 11.47
C GLY A 128 -17.64 -8.06 10.19
N LEU A 129 -18.62 -7.83 9.31
CA LEU A 129 -18.79 -8.58 8.06
C LEU A 129 -18.39 -7.71 6.87
N ILE A 130 -17.71 -8.31 5.88
CA ILE A 130 -17.51 -7.63 4.60
C ILE A 130 -18.87 -7.52 3.91
N PRO A 131 -19.32 -6.32 3.50
CA PRO A 131 -20.60 -6.15 2.81
C PRO A 131 -20.71 -7.03 1.56
N GLU A 132 -21.88 -7.62 1.32
CA GLU A 132 -22.10 -8.53 0.20
C GLU A 132 -21.77 -7.87 -1.15
N GLU A 133 -22.10 -6.59 -1.33
CA GLU A 133 -21.76 -5.82 -2.54
C GLU A 133 -20.25 -5.72 -2.78
N THR A 134 -19.45 -5.58 -1.72
CA THR A 134 -17.99 -5.59 -1.75
C THR A 134 -17.46 -6.97 -2.14
N VAL A 135 -18.02 -8.05 -1.56
CA VAL A 135 -17.68 -9.44 -1.94
C VAL A 135 -17.97 -9.67 -3.42
N GLN A 136 -19.14 -9.25 -3.91
CA GLN A 136 -19.50 -9.40 -5.32
C GLN A 136 -18.58 -8.60 -6.24
N ALA A 137 -18.15 -7.39 -5.84
CA ALA A 137 -17.18 -6.62 -6.60
C ALA A 137 -15.81 -7.32 -6.72
N LEU A 138 -15.31 -7.93 -5.63
CA LEU A 138 -14.08 -8.71 -5.65
C LEU A 138 -14.18 -9.94 -6.57
N LEU A 139 -15.33 -10.64 -6.56
CA LEU A 139 -15.56 -11.80 -7.43
C LEU A 139 -15.60 -11.40 -8.91
N ARG A 140 -16.21 -10.25 -9.25
CA ARG A 140 -16.18 -9.70 -10.60
C ARG A 140 -14.77 -9.26 -11.00
N LEU A 141 -14.03 -8.60 -10.10
CA LEU A 141 -12.63 -8.24 -10.33
C LEU A 141 -11.78 -9.48 -10.63
N ARG A 142 -11.90 -10.54 -9.82
CA ARG A 142 -11.22 -11.82 -10.04
C ARG A 142 -11.50 -12.37 -11.44
N LYS A 143 -12.78 -12.44 -11.82
CA LYS A 143 -13.21 -12.93 -13.13
C LYS A 143 -12.64 -12.07 -14.26
N ASN A 144 -12.75 -10.75 -14.16
CA ASN A 144 -12.30 -9.80 -15.18
C ASN A 144 -10.76 -9.76 -15.31
N ALA A 145 -10.05 -10.02 -14.22
CA ALA A 145 -8.59 -10.09 -14.17
C ALA A 145 -8.01 -11.49 -14.48
N ALA A 146 -8.87 -12.48 -14.76
CA ALA A 146 -8.50 -13.88 -15.02
C ALA A 146 -7.64 -14.52 -13.91
N LEU A 147 -8.08 -14.38 -12.66
CA LEU A 147 -7.43 -14.94 -11.45
C LEU A 147 -8.14 -16.14 -10.83
#